data_AF-A0A9K3LB84-F1
#
_entry.id   AF-A0A9K3LB84-F1
#
_cell.length_a   1.000
_cell.length_b   1.000
_cell.length_c   1.000
_cell.angle_alpha   90.00
_cell.angle_beta   90.00
_cell.angle_gamma   90.00
#
_symmetry.space_group_name_H-M   'P 1'
#
loop_
_entity.id
_entity.type
_entity.pdbx_description
1 polymer ?
#
loop_
_entity_poly.entity_id
_entity_poly.type
_entity_poly.pdbx_seq_one_letter_code
_entity_poly.pdbx_strand_id
1 'polypeptide(L)'
;MPLHRRLVVAAATSNEGTTAFAPDDQRRETIPLHPPEDTPSIKSHTSKSHQSLTLLILILLQAVLLMVAAYKAPNTRSTYQLIAILTAAFFTSLPIFLSLAVGLGVFENSTSKKKLLPHQQYIPLMVVATIVGNQLPVYLSSAMAVVGITIFGLASRPDPQNKASPTTTARQQQFNKSLPLRTVFATFLMIAVLLTENFFVWVVSATYKPSYEDPSRLPKPLQDNGQITMRYIIHQVLQLSKRDVVRLRNMISVEWILVSGLGLSLVAIEMQGAKMKRNLWSMAMRAVLTLAAARFIRTISFLITVLPSQSPRCYFGHFPYPPPTEWSEWILEGMKPQVNGGCNDLIISGHATVTSTLACLVVSIVDKPLFTTALWMFVAMDYMVEVYEGFHYSVDMWLGAVMVNFIWRTLAPIESSLQGVETILAEKQFLPLKDATPYDVMRYAFPALVSYAQVVQIIPQQMGNYTIVVFLCCVIFQLIRHGFQQYTQHCLFCLLYMAFGIFL
;
A
#
# COMPACT_ATOMS: atom_id res chain seq x y z
N MET A 1 -35.26 -19.75 -2.53
CA MET A 1 -35.88 -18.65 -3.30
C MET A 1 -34.93 -18.26 -4.42
N PRO A 2 -35.24 -18.58 -5.69
CA PRO A 2 -34.47 -18.16 -6.85
C PRO A 2 -35.02 -16.86 -7.46
N LEU A 3 -34.39 -16.37 -8.53
CA LEU A 3 -34.65 -15.16 -9.37
C LEU A 3 -33.63 -14.03 -9.08
N HIS A 4 -33.03 -13.33 -10.04
CA HIS A 4 -33.04 -13.44 -11.50
C HIS A 4 -31.82 -12.70 -12.06
N ARG A 5 -31.20 -13.29 -13.08
CA ARG A 5 -30.30 -12.66 -14.05
C ARG A 5 -31.13 -11.74 -14.97
N ARG A 6 -30.72 -10.50 -15.23
CA ARG A 6 -31.19 -9.71 -16.38
C ARG A 6 -30.01 -9.16 -17.19
N LEU A 7 -29.96 -9.66 -18.43
CA LEU A 7 -29.35 -9.03 -19.59
C LEU A 7 -30.13 -7.75 -19.93
N VAL A 8 -29.44 -6.70 -20.38
CA VAL A 8 -30.06 -5.61 -21.13
C VAL A 8 -29.45 -5.64 -22.54
N VAL A 9 -30.36 -5.79 -23.49
CA VAL A 9 -30.16 -5.86 -24.94
C VAL A 9 -30.06 -4.45 -25.52
N ALA A 10 -29.36 -4.40 -26.64
CA ALA A 10 -29.16 -3.28 -27.54
C ALA A 10 -30.43 -2.51 -27.91
N ALA A 11 -30.27 -1.20 -28.07
CA ALA A 11 -31.14 -0.37 -28.90
C ALA A 11 -30.29 0.20 -30.04
N ALA A 12 -30.60 -0.24 -31.25
CA ALA A 12 -30.13 0.34 -32.50
C ALA A 12 -30.99 1.57 -32.82
N THR A 13 -30.35 2.68 -33.19
CA THR A 13 -30.97 3.73 -33.99
C THR A 13 -30.01 4.12 -35.09
N SER A 14 -30.49 3.86 -36.31
CA SER A 14 -30.03 4.33 -37.60
C SER A 14 -29.73 5.82 -37.61
N ASN A 15 -28.61 6.22 -38.23
CA ASN A 15 -28.58 7.42 -39.04
C ASN A 15 -27.63 7.22 -40.22
N GLU A 16 -28.24 7.22 -41.39
CA GLU A 16 -27.62 7.31 -42.70
C GLU A 16 -26.97 8.69 -42.85
N GLY A 17 -25.79 8.71 -43.47
CA GLY A 17 -25.00 9.91 -43.69
C GLY A 17 -23.92 9.64 -44.71
N THR A 18 -24.36 9.45 -45.95
CA THR A 18 -23.58 9.26 -47.17
C THR A 18 -22.79 10.52 -47.50
N THR A 19 -21.46 10.43 -47.55
CA THR A 19 -20.66 11.26 -48.47
C THR A 19 -19.47 10.44 -48.98
N ALA A 20 -19.48 10.25 -50.29
CA ALA A 20 -18.47 9.61 -51.10
C ALA A 20 -17.14 10.37 -51.06
N PHE A 21 -16.03 9.64 -51.02
CA PHE A 21 -14.76 10.09 -51.60
C PHE A 21 -14.10 8.90 -52.32
N ALA A 22 -13.67 9.20 -53.54
CA ALA A 22 -13.20 8.30 -54.58
C ALA A 22 -11.90 7.56 -54.22
N PRO A 23 -11.62 6.42 -54.88
CA PRO A 23 -10.35 5.73 -54.77
C PRO A 23 -9.36 6.38 -55.71
N ASP A 24 -8.17 6.73 -55.23
CA ASP A 24 -7.08 6.97 -56.17
C ASP A 24 -5.73 6.45 -55.68
N ASP A 25 -5.19 5.72 -56.63
CA ASP A 25 -3.82 5.63 -57.05
C ASP A 25 -2.83 4.64 -56.44
N GLN A 26 -2.29 3.91 -57.41
CA GLN A 26 -1.30 2.88 -57.35
C GLN A 26 0.07 3.52 -57.12
N ARG A 27 0.83 2.99 -56.17
CA ARG A 27 2.29 3.00 -56.33
C ARG A 27 2.90 1.69 -55.88
N ARG A 28 3.14 0.86 -56.90
CA ARG A 28 4.14 -0.21 -56.89
C ARG A 28 5.51 0.43 -56.64
N GLU A 29 6.16 0.05 -55.54
CA GLU A 29 7.62 0.02 -55.47
C GLU A 29 8.04 -1.43 -55.24
N THR A 30 8.50 -2.05 -56.32
CA THR A 30 9.26 -3.29 -56.35
C THR A 30 10.66 -3.02 -55.83
N ILE A 31 11.03 -3.61 -54.69
CA ILE A 31 12.40 -3.68 -54.18
C ILE A 31 12.84 -5.16 -54.15
N PRO A 32 14.08 -5.50 -54.55
CA PRO A 32 14.46 -6.87 -54.88
C PRO A 32 14.63 -7.76 -53.65
N LEU A 33 14.33 -9.05 -53.85
CA LEU A 33 14.66 -10.16 -52.97
C LEU A 33 16.18 -10.25 -52.70
N HIS A 34 16.54 -10.26 -51.42
CA HIS A 34 17.64 -11.07 -50.92
C HIS A 34 17.09 -11.99 -49.82
N PRO A 35 17.22 -13.32 -49.93
CA PRO A 35 16.88 -14.21 -48.83
C PRO A 35 17.90 -14.02 -47.70
N PRO A 36 17.48 -13.80 -46.45
CA PRO A 36 18.40 -13.87 -45.33
C PRO A 36 18.85 -15.32 -45.16
N GLU A 37 20.17 -15.54 -45.08
CA GLU A 37 20.77 -16.82 -44.72
C GLU A 37 20.11 -17.36 -43.44
N ASP A 38 19.59 -18.58 -43.55
CA ASP A 38 19.08 -19.38 -42.43
C ASP A 38 20.23 -19.65 -41.45
N THR A 39 20.43 -18.73 -40.51
CA THR A 39 21.21 -19.02 -39.31
C THR A 39 20.40 -20.01 -38.48
N PRO A 40 20.91 -21.22 -38.19
CA PRO A 40 20.17 -22.20 -37.42
C PRO A 40 19.82 -21.59 -36.06
N SER A 41 18.53 -21.30 -35.86
CA SER A 41 18.05 -20.83 -34.57
C SER A 41 18.29 -21.96 -33.58
N ILE A 42 19.36 -21.88 -32.80
CA ILE A 42 19.63 -22.76 -31.67
C ILE A 42 18.48 -22.52 -30.69
N LYS A 43 17.43 -23.34 -30.79
CA LYS A 43 16.30 -23.33 -29.85
C LYS A 43 16.89 -23.61 -28.47
N SER A 44 16.99 -22.58 -27.64
CA SER A 44 17.52 -22.65 -26.28
C SER A 44 16.61 -23.52 -25.41
N HIS A 45 16.84 -24.83 -25.39
CA HIS A 45 16.12 -25.80 -24.55
C HIS A 45 16.41 -25.63 -23.05
N THR A 46 17.34 -24.75 -22.66
CA THR A 46 17.81 -24.57 -21.27
C THR A 46 16.81 -23.88 -20.34
N SER A 47 15.93 -23.00 -20.85
CA SER A 47 15.07 -22.16 -20.01
C SER A 47 14.00 -22.93 -19.21
N LYS A 48 13.39 -23.97 -19.79
CA LYS A 48 12.34 -24.76 -19.11
C LYS A 48 12.87 -25.61 -17.94
N SER A 49 14.13 -26.02 -18.02
CA SER A 49 14.79 -26.80 -16.96
C SER A 49 14.93 -25.98 -15.68
N HIS A 50 15.34 -24.71 -15.79
CA HIS A 50 15.51 -23.83 -14.65
C HIS A 50 14.20 -23.52 -13.92
N GLN A 51 13.11 -23.23 -14.64
CA GLN A 51 11.79 -22.95 -14.02
C GLN A 51 11.26 -24.17 -13.24
N SER A 52 11.40 -25.37 -13.82
CA SER A 52 10.97 -26.61 -13.18
C SER A 52 11.78 -26.89 -11.91
N LEU A 53 13.09 -26.63 -11.96
CA LEU A 53 13.98 -26.76 -10.80
C LEU A 53 13.63 -25.74 -9.70
N THR A 54 13.39 -24.47 -10.04
CA THR A 54 12.99 -23.44 -9.06
C THR A 54 11.67 -23.79 -8.41
N LEU A 55 10.66 -24.25 -9.17
CA LEU A 55 9.39 -24.71 -8.61
C LEU A 55 9.58 -25.88 -7.65
N LEU A 56 10.40 -26.86 -8.03
CA LEU A 56 10.73 -28.01 -7.18
C LEU A 56 11.40 -27.56 -5.87
N ILE A 57 12.36 -26.63 -5.94
CA ILE A 57 13.03 -26.06 -4.75
C ILE A 57 12.01 -25.37 -3.85
N LEU A 58 11.07 -24.59 -4.40
CA LEU A 58 10.03 -23.92 -3.62
C LEU A 58 9.08 -24.92 -2.93
N ILE A 59 8.68 -25.98 -3.64
CA ILE A 59 7.86 -27.06 -3.07
C ILE A 59 8.61 -27.79 -1.96
N LEU A 60 9.89 -28.11 -2.18
CA LEU A 60 10.73 -28.76 -1.17
C LEU A 60 10.94 -27.87 0.06
N LEU A 61 11.18 -26.57 -0.13
CA LEU A 61 11.33 -25.63 0.97
C LEU A 61 10.03 -25.50 1.78
N GLN A 62 8.88 -25.46 1.11
CA GLN A 62 7.57 -25.49 1.78
C GLN A 62 7.36 -26.80 2.55
N ALA A 63 7.72 -27.94 1.96
CA ALA A 63 7.63 -29.24 2.63
C ALA A 63 8.55 -29.32 3.86
N VAL A 64 9.79 -28.81 3.77
CA VAL A 64 10.71 -28.73 4.90
C VAL A 64 10.15 -27.83 6.00
N LEU A 65 9.56 -26.68 5.65
CA LEU A 65 8.93 -25.79 6.62
C LEU A 65 7.76 -26.47 7.36
N LEU A 66 6.94 -27.23 6.63
CA LEU A 66 5.86 -28.05 7.20
C LEU A 66 6.41 -29.16 8.11
N MET A 67 7.49 -29.84 7.71
CA MET A 67 8.14 -30.86 8.54
C MET A 67 8.76 -30.25 9.81
N VAL A 68 9.40 -29.09 9.72
CA VAL A 68 9.94 -28.36 10.89
C VAL A 68 8.79 -27.94 11.82
N ALA A 69 7.67 -27.48 11.29
CA ALA A 69 6.49 -27.14 12.08
C ALA A 69 5.93 -28.38 12.81
N ALA A 70 5.85 -29.53 12.12
CA ALA A 70 5.46 -30.81 12.74
C ALA A 70 6.46 -31.24 13.83
N TYR A 71 7.76 -31.16 13.56
CA TYR A 71 8.81 -31.57 14.51
C TYR A 71 8.85 -30.68 15.76
N LYS A 72 8.68 -29.36 15.59
CA LYS A 72 8.64 -28.38 16.69
C LYS A 72 7.32 -28.34 17.45
N ALA A 73 6.41 -29.27 17.20
CA ALA A 73 5.18 -29.41 17.98
C ALA A 73 5.30 -30.58 18.99
N PRO A 74 6.16 -30.48 20.03
CA PRO A 74 6.52 -31.60 20.92
C PRO A 74 5.37 -32.10 21.81
N ASN A 75 4.17 -31.55 21.66
CA ASN A 75 3.00 -31.81 22.50
C ASN A 75 1.71 -32.05 21.70
N THR A 76 1.79 -32.46 20.42
CA THR A 76 0.58 -32.83 19.67
C THR A 76 -0.04 -34.08 20.27
N ARG A 77 -1.15 -33.91 21.00
CA ARG A 77 -1.85 -35.03 21.67
C ARG A 77 -2.73 -35.84 20.70
N SER A 78 -2.99 -35.31 19.50
CA SER A 78 -3.85 -35.95 18.50
C SER A 78 -3.41 -35.66 17.07
N THR A 79 -3.73 -36.58 16.15
CA THR A 79 -3.54 -36.41 14.69
C THR A 79 -4.27 -35.18 14.17
N TYR A 80 -5.46 -34.87 14.69
CA TYR A 80 -6.23 -33.68 14.32
C TYR A 80 -5.46 -32.39 14.63
N GLN A 81 -4.79 -32.33 15.77
CA GLN A 81 -3.98 -31.17 16.15
C GLN A 81 -2.77 -31.01 15.22
N LEU A 82 -2.09 -32.10 14.87
CA LEU A 82 -0.98 -32.06 13.92
C LEU A 82 -1.44 -31.59 12.53
N ILE A 83 -2.56 -32.11 12.03
CA ILE A 83 -3.16 -31.68 10.75
C ILE A 83 -3.50 -30.19 10.80
N ALA A 84 -4.05 -29.69 11.91
CA ALA A 84 -4.37 -28.28 12.05
C ALA A 84 -3.13 -27.38 12.07
N ILE A 85 -2.07 -27.77 12.79
CA ILE A 85 -0.79 -27.05 12.79
C ILE A 85 -0.19 -27.03 11.38
N LEU A 86 -0.17 -28.16 10.67
CA LEU A 86 0.30 -28.24 9.29
C LEU A 86 -0.53 -27.37 8.35
N THR A 87 -1.85 -27.35 8.53
CA THR A 87 -2.77 -26.51 7.74
C THR A 87 -2.50 -25.03 8.00
N ALA A 88 -2.37 -24.61 9.26
CA ALA A 88 -2.04 -23.23 9.62
C ALA A 88 -0.66 -22.82 9.10
N ALA A 89 0.35 -23.70 9.22
CA ALA A 89 1.68 -23.48 8.66
C ALA A 89 1.63 -23.34 7.13
N PHE A 90 0.84 -24.18 6.45
CA PHE A 90 0.64 -24.10 5.01
C PHE A 90 0.02 -22.76 4.61
N PHE A 91 -1.09 -22.37 5.22
CA PHE A 91 -1.78 -21.12 4.86
C PHE A 91 -0.93 -19.89 5.16
N THR A 92 -0.22 -19.84 6.29
CA THR A 92 0.62 -18.69 6.66
C THR A 92 1.84 -18.52 5.76
N SER A 93 2.44 -19.61 5.29
CA SER A 93 3.61 -19.57 4.40
C SER A 93 3.24 -19.46 2.92
N LEU A 94 2.08 -19.95 2.48
CA LEU A 94 1.64 -19.91 1.08
C LEU A 94 1.80 -18.54 0.40
N PRO A 95 1.39 -17.39 0.97
CA PRO A 95 1.57 -16.10 0.30
C PRO A 95 3.05 -15.69 0.13
N ILE A 96 3.95 -16.16 1.00
CA ILE A 96 5.40 -15.96 0.86
C ILE A 96 5.90 -16.69 -0.38
N PHE A 97 5.52 -17.97 -0.52
CA PHE A 97 5.91 -18.80 -1.66
C PHE A 97 5.30 -18.34 -2.98
N LEU A 98 4.04 -17.90 -2.97
CA LEU A 98 3.40 -17.31 -4.16
C LEU A 98 4.10 -16.02 -4.59
N SER A 99 4.44 -15.15 -3.63
CA SER A 99 5.18 -13.91 -3.92
C SER A 99 6.58 -14.22 -4.48
N LEU A 100 7.29 -15.17 -3.89
CA LEU A 100 8.60 -15.60 -4.35
C LEU A 100 8.54 -16.25 -5.74
N ALA A 101 7.55 -17.10 -6.00
CA ALA A 101 7.37 -17.76 -7.29
C ALA A 101 7.06 -16.76 -8.42
N VAL A 102 6.22 -15.75 -8.15
CA VAL A 102 5.98 -14.66 -9.11
C VAL A 102 7.25 -13.82 -9.29
N GLY A 103 7.94 -13.49 -8.21
CA GLY A 103 9.19 -12.72 -8.23
C GLY A 103 10.33 -13.39 -9.00
N LEU A 104 10.37 -14.73 -9.01
CA LEU A 104 11.34 -15.53 -9.75
C LEU A 104 10.87 -15.92 -11.16
N GLY A 105 9.68 -15.51 -11.59
CA GLY A 105 9.15 -15.81 -12.92
C GLY A 105 8.81 -17.30 -13.15
N VAL A 106 8.48 -18.04 -12.09
CA VAL A 106 8.22 -19.50 -12.16
C VAL A 106 7.00 -19.84 -13.01
N PHE A 107 5.97 -19.00 -12.97
CA PHE A 107 4.70 -19.22 -13.67
C PHE A 107 4.61 -18.51 -15.02
N GLU A 108 5.73 -18.02 -15.56
CA GLU A 108 5.73 -17.39 -16.88
C GLU A 108 5.68 -18.45 -17.97
N ASN A 109 4.51 -18.54 -18.62
CA ASN A 109 4.35 -19.33 -19.83
C ASN A 109 5.31 -18.82 -20.91
N SER A 110 6.33 -19.62 -21.21
CA SER A 110 7.32 -19.41 -22.27
C SER A 110 6.70 -19.13 -23.66
N THR A 111 5.44 -19.47 -23.87
CA THR A 111 4.68 -19.23 -25.11
C THR A 111 4.16 -17.81 -25.28
N SER A 112 4.00 -17.03 -24.20
CA SER A 112 3.58 -15.63 -24.27
C SER A 112 4.80 -14.74 -24.44
N LYS A 113 5.12 -14.35 -25.68
CA LYS A 113 6.22 -13.44 -26.06
C LYS A 113 6.18 -12.03 -25.41
N LYS A 114 5.27 -11.74 -24.48
CA LYS A 114 5.28 -10.48 -23.73
C LYS A 114 6.44 -10.50 -22.75
N LYS A 115 7.54 -9.82 -23.10
CA LYS A 115 8.69 -9.56 -22.23
C LYS A 115 8.18 -9.05 -20.88
N LEU A 116 8.45 -9.79 -19.82
CA LEU A 116 8.05 -9.39 -18.50
C LEU A 116 8.71 -8.05 -18.13
N LEU A 117 7.92 -7.15 -17.55
CA LEU A 117 8.46 -5.88 -17.09
C LEU A 117 9.16 -6.11 -15.73
N PRO A 118 10.35 -5.53 -15.50
CA PRO A 118 11.15 -5.85 -14.31
C PRO A 118 10.42 -5.62 -12.98
N HIS A 119 9.53 -4.62 -12.91
CA HIS A 119 8.75 -4.34 -11.69
C HIS A 119 7.82 -5.50 -11.29
N GLN A 120 7.36 -6.30 -12.26
CA GLN A 120 6.51 -7.47 -11.98
C GLN A 120 7.28 -8.58 -11.25
N GLN A 121 8.61 -8.57 -11.31
CA GLN A 121 9.50 -9.45 -10.54
C GLN A 121 9.99 -8.80 -9.25
N TYR A 122 10.47 -7.56 -9.33
CA TYR A 122 11.11 -6.91 -8.19
C TYR A 122 10.14 -6.59 -7.05
N ILE A 123 8.89 -6.22 -7.34
CA ILE A 123 7.91 -5.90 -6.29
C ILE A 123 7.60 -7.15 -5.43
N PRO A 124 7.25 -8.31 -6.00
CA PRO A 124 7.08 -9.53 -5.20
C PRO A 124 8.34 -9.97 -4.45
N LEU A 125 9.54 -9.83 -5.05
CA LEU A 125 10.80 -10.12 -4.36
C LEU A 125 11.04 -9.17 -3.18
N MET A 126 10.69 -7.90 -3.32
CA MET A 126 10.80 -6.91 -2.25
C MET A 126 9.86 -7.22 -1.09
N VAL A 127 8.65 -7.70 -1.37
CA VAL A 127 7.71 -8.18 -0.33
C VAL A 127 8.37 -9.29 0.50
N VAL A 128 8.95 -10.30 -0.16
CA VAL A 128 9.64 -11.40 0.53
C VAL A 128 10.89 -10.91 1.29
N ALA A 129 11.68 -10.03 0.67
CA ALA A 129 12.85 -9.44 1.33
C ALA A 129 12.46 -8.61 2.55
N THR A 130 11.29 -7.96 2.54
CA THR A 130 10.78 -7.20 3.70
C THR A 130 10.42 -8.13 4.85
N ILE A 131 9.83 -9.29 4.60
CA ILE A 131 9.55 -10.29 5.64
C ILE A 131 10.83 -10.76 6.32
N VAL A 132 11.90 -10.96 5.54
CA VAL A 132 13.22 -11.28 6.09
C VAL A 132 13.79 -10.08 6.86
N GLY A 133 13.63 -8.86 6.32
CA GLY A 133 14.04 -7.62 6.96
C GLY A 133 13.30 -7.32 8.27
N ASN A 134 12.05 -7.76 8.42
CA ASN A 134 11.25 -7.61 9.64
C ASN A 134 11.81 -8.45 10.81
N GLN A 135 12.73 -9.38 10.54
CA GLN A 135 13.48 -10.08 11.59
C GLN A 135 14.61 -9.22 12.19
N LEU A 136 14.90 -8.07 11.57
CA LEU A 136 15.88 -7.11 12.06
C LEU A 136 15.23 -6.17 13.10
N PRO A 137 16.02 -5.60 14.02
CA PRO A 137 15.53 -4.55 14.91
C PRO A 137 14.92 -3.36 14.14
N VAL A 138 13.87 -2.76 14.68
CA VAL A 138 13.09 -1.67 14.04
C VAL A 138 13.96 -0.50 13.56
N TYR A 139 15.00 -0.13 14.33
CA TYR A 139 15.91 0.94 13.92
C TYR A 139 16.67 0.59 12.63
N LEU A 140 17.02 -0.69 12.42
CA LEU A 140 17.76 -1.13 11.25
C LEU A 140 16.84 -1.20 10.01
N SER A 141 15.62 -1.72 10.16
CA SER A 141 14.65 -1.73 9.06
C SER A 141 14.23 -0.32 8.65
N SER A 142 14.01 0.58 9.62
CA SER A 142 13.76 2.00 9.36
C SER A 142 14.95 2.69 8.67
N ALA A 143 16.19 2.39 9.08
CA ALA A 143 17.39 2.92 8.43
C ALA A 143 17.50 2.48 6.97
N MET A 144 17.18 1.21 6.67
CA MET A 144 17.15 0.71 5.29
C MET A 144 16.11 1.44 4.44
N ALA A 145 14.91 1.70 4.99
CA ALA A 145 13.88 2.47 4.29
C ALA A 145 14.35 3.90 3.97
N VAL A 146 15.03 4.54 4.91
CA VAL A 146 15.57 5.90 4.77
C VAL A 146 16.68 5.96 3.72
N VAL A 147 17.55 4.95 3.67
CA VAL A 147 18.54 4.79 2.59
C VAL A 147 17.83 4.64 1.25
N GLY A 148 16.79 3.82 1.17
CA GLY A 148 15.99 3.63 -0.04
C GLY A 148 15.33 4.92 -0.54
N ILE A 149 14.67 5.67 0.36
CA ILE A 149 14.04 6.97 0.05
C ILE A 149 15.10 7.98 -0.40
N THR A 150 16.27 8.02 0.25
CA THR A 150 17.37 8.90 -0.14
C THR A 150 17.92 8.56 -1.52
N ILE A 151 18.15 7.27 -1.81
CA ILE A 151 18.60 6.81 -3.13
C ILE A 151 17.56 7.16 -4.20
N PHE A 152 16.27 6.98 -3.91
CA PHE A 152 15.20 7.37 -4.82
C PHE A 152 15.21 8.87 -5.11
N GLY A 153 15.35 9.70 -4.07
CA GLY A 153 15.49 11.16 -4.22
C GLY A 153 16.69 11.55 -5.09
N LEU A 154 17.83 10.89 -4.88
CA LEU A 154 19.03 11.11 -5.69
C LEU A 154 18.89 10.57 -7.13
N ALA A 155 18.21 9.46 -7.33
CA ALA A 155 17.99 8.88 -8.65
C ALA A 155 16.92 9.61 -9.46
N SER A 156 16.03 10.38 -8.82
CA SER A 156 14.96 11.16 -9.48
C SER A 156 15.38 12.59 -9.83
N ARG A 157 16.64 12.97 -9.60
CA ARG A 157 17.17 14.30 -9.92
C ARG A 157 17.19 14.54 -11.44
N PRO A 158 16.70 15.70 -11.91
CA PRO A 158 16.76 16.05 -13.31
C PRO A 158 18.20 16.39 -13.72
N ASP A 159 18.59 16.00 -14.92
CA ASP A 159 19.85 16.45 -15.51
C ASP A 159 19.77 17.95 -15.86
N PRO A 160 20.58 18.83 -15.24
CA PRO A 160 20.56 20.26 -15.50
C PRO A 160 20.96 20.62 -16.94
N GLN A 161 21.68 19.73 -17.65
CA GLN A 161 22.08 19.96 -19.04
C GLN A 161 20.96 19.67 -20.03
N ASN A 162 19.97 18.87 -19.63
CA ASN A 162 18.85 18.51 -20.49
C ASN A 162 17.76 19.60 -20.43
N LYS A 163 18.06 20.77 -21.01
CA LYS A 163 17.04 21.79 -21.28
C LYS A 163 16.00 21.15 -22.21
N ALA A 164 14.78 21.01 -21.70
CA ALA A 164 13.67 20.39 -22.41
C ALA A 164 13.64 20.84 -23.88
N SER A 165 13.67 19.87 -24.79
CA SER A 165 13.57 20.15 -26.23
C SER A 165 12.35 21.04 -26.49
N PRO A 166 12.50 22.15 -27.26
CA PRO A 166 11.47 23.17 -27.44
C PRO A 166 10.21 22.70 -28.20
N THR A 167 10.11 21.43 -28.55
CA THR A 167 9.01 20.83 -29.32
C THR A 167 7.76 20.49 -28.50
N THR A 168 7.74 20.70 -27.18
CA THR A 168 6.50 20.51 -26.40
C THR A 168 5.58 21.71 -26.59
N THR A 169 4.38 21.48 -27.13
CA THR A 169 3.36 22.53 -27.31
C THR A 169 3.00 23.19 -25.97
N ALA A 170 2.72 24.51 -25.97
CA ALA A 170 2.38 25.27 -24.77
C ALA A 170 1.22 24.65 -23.94
N ARG A 171 0.27 23.99 -24.63
CA ARG A 171 -0.85 23.27 -24.01
C ARG A 171 -0.41 22.03 -23.21
N GLN A 172 0.62 21.30 -23.67
CA GLN A 172 1.21 20.17 -22.93
C GLN A 172 2.00 20.64 -21.72
N GLN A 173 2.75 21.75 -21.83
CA GLN A 173 3.47 22.31 -20.69
C GLN A 173 2.53 22.81 -19.58
N GLN A 174 1.36 23.36 -19.93
CA GLN A 174 0.36 23.79 -18.96
C GLN A 174 -0.32 22.60 -18.26
N PHE A 175 -0.67 21.54 -19.00
CA PHE A 175 -1.31 20.35 -18.43
C PHE A 175 -0.37 19.60 -17.48
N ASN A 176 0.90 19.42 -17.87
CA ASN A 176 1.93 18.75 -17.05
C ASN A 176 2.23 19.47 -15.73
N LYS A 177 1.99 20.79 -15.64
CA LYS A 177 2.10 21.53 -14.37
C LYS A 177 0.88 21.36 -13.47
N SER A 178 -0.31 21.14 -14.05
CA SER A 178 -1.56 21.06 -13.31
C SER A 178 -1.72 19.75 -12.53
N LEU A 179 -1.19 18.64 -13.05
CA LEU A 179 -1.37 17.32 -12.45
C LEU A 179 -0.61 17.14 -11.12
N PRO A 180 0.70 17.44 -11.03
CA PRO A 180 1.42 17.40 -9.75
C PRO A 180 0.76 18.29 -8.69
N LEU A 181 0.29 19.48 -9.09
CA LEU A 181 -0.41 20.40 -8.20
C LEU A 181 -1.72 19.79 -7.65
N ARG A 182 -2.51 19.12 -8.48
CA ARG A 182 -3.71 18.40 -8.04
C ARG A 182 -3.38 17.28 -7.06
N THR A 183 -2.32 16.52 -7.31
CA THR A 183 -1.87 15.48 -6.37
C THR A 183 -1.43 16.09 -5.04
N VAL A 184 -0.72 17.22 -5.06
CA VAL A 184 -0.33 17.94 -3.83
C VAL A 184 -1.57 18.39 -3.04
N PHE A 185 -2.57 18.96 -3.70
CA PHE A 185 -3.82 19.33 -3.05
C PHE A 185 -4.54 18.10 -2.46
N ALA A 186 -4.54 16.97 -3.17
CA ALA A 186 -5.07 15.72 -2.63
C ALA A 186 -4.31 15.27 -1.38
N THR A 187 -2.97 15.41 -1.36
CA THR A 187 -2.15 15.10 -0.17
C THR A 187 -2.48 16.02 1.01
N PHE A 188 -2.66 17.32 0.77
CA PHE A 188 -3.08 18.25 1.81
C PHE A 188 -4.48 17.92 2.35
N LEU A 189 -5.42 17.59 1.46
CA LEU A 189 -6.74 17.12 1.86
C LEU A 189 -6.64 15.86 2.72
N MET A 190 -5.81 14.90 2.33
CA MET A 190 -5.60 13.68 3.10
C MET A 190 -5.02 13.95 4.50
N ILE A 191 -4.00 14.83 4.61
CA ILE A 191 -3.45 15.21 5.90
C ILE A 191 -4.52 15.91 6.76
N ALA A 192 -5.30 16.82 6.18
CA ALA A 192 -6.40 17.48 6.87
C ALA A 192 -7.42 16.46 7.40
N VAL A 193 -7.78 15.45 6.59
CA VAL A 193 -8.66 14.35 7.01
C VAL A 193 -8.04 13.55 8.16
N LEU A 194 -6.77 13.17 8.10
CA LEU A 194 -6.11 12.42 9.18
C LEU A 194 -6.07 13.20 10.50
N LEU A 195 -5.72 14.48 10.46
CA LEU A 195 -5.67 15.32 11.65
C LEU A 195 -7.07 15.52 12.25
N THR A 196 -8.05 15.77 11.37
CA THR A 196 -9.46 15.93 11.76
C THR A 196 -10.00 14.65 12.38
N GLU A 197 -9.69 13.48 11.79
CA GLU A 197 -10.05 12.19 12.35
C GLU A 197 -9.39 11.96 13.71
N ASN A 198 -8.08 12.19 13.85
CA ASN A 198 -7.37 12.04 15.12
C ASN A 198 -8.04 12.86 16.23
N PHE A 199 -8.35 14.12 15.92
CA PHE A 199 -9.04 15.03 16.83
C PHE A 199 -10.42 14.50 17.20
N PHE A 200 -11.27 14.16 16.22
CA PHE A 200 -12.62 13.69 16.52
C PHE A 200 -12.64 12.32 17.21
N VAL A 201 -11.71 11.43 16.88
CA VAL A 201 -11.49 10.16 17.59
C VAL A 201 -11.30 10.42 19.08
N TRP A 202 -10.41 11.36 19.40
CA TRP A 202 -10.17 11.78 20.77
C TRP A 202 -11.41 12.43 21.42
N VAL A 203 -12.07 13.38 20.74
CA VAL A 203 -13.25 14.10 21.27
C VAL A 203 -14.35 13.14 21.71
N VAL A 204 -14.76 12.20 20.85
CA VAL A 204 -15.87 11.30 21.18
C VAL A 204 -15.47 10.31 22.26
N SER A 205 -14.20 9.86 22.29
CA SER A 205 -13.73 8.99 23.37
C SER A 205 -13.65 9.72 24.71
N ALA A 206 -13.11 10.94 24.76
CA ALA A 206 -13.02 11.75 25.97
C ALA A 206 -14.39 12.19 26.53
N THR A 207 -15.40 12.32 25.67
CA THR A 207 -16.77 12.70 26.06
C THR A 207 -17.68 11.51 26.39
N TYR A 208 -17.19 10.29 26.27
CA TYR A 208 -17.98 9.08 26.50
C TYR A 208 -18.15 8.81 28.01
N LYS A 209 -19.18 9.41 28.61
CA LYS A 209 -19.48 9.36 30.07
C LYS A 209 -19.39 7.98 30.73
N PRO A 210 -19.96 6.89 30.15
CA PRO A 210 -19.95 5.58 30.79
C PRO A 210 -18.55 5.02 31.06
N SER A 211 -17.53 5.54 30.39
CA SER A 211 -16.16 5.05 30.56
C SER A 211 -15.43 5.51 31.82
N TYR A 212 -15.92 6.56 32.49
CA TYR A 212 -15.22 7.17 33.63
C TYR A 212 -15.98 7.11 34.95
N GLU A 213 -17.32 7.02 34.91
CA GLU A 213 -18.14 7.04 36.13
C GLU A 213 -18.13 5.72 36.90
N ASP A 214 -18.18 4.59 36.19
CA ASP A 214 -18.21 3.25 36.80
C ASP A 214 -17.88 2.16 35.76
N PRO A 215 -16.76 1.41 35.91
CA PRO A 215 -16.42 0.28 35.03
C PRO A 215 -17.53 -0.75 34.86
N SER A 216 -18.39 -0.92 35.88
CA SER A 216 -19.51 -1.87 35.83
C SER A 216 -20.68 -1.39 34.97
N ARG A 217 -20.72 -0.10 34.63
CA ARG A 217 -21.71 0.52 33.75
C ARG A 217 -21.28 0.57 32.28
N LEU A 218 -20.05 0.16 31.96
CA LEU A 218 -19.63 0.02 30.57
C LEU A 218 -20.54 -0.99 29.86
N PRO A 219 -21.10 -0.65 28.68
CA PRO A 219 -21.90 -1.61 27.93
C PRO A 219 -21.04 -2.81 27.56
N LYS A 220 -21.64 -4.01 27.63
CA LYS A 220 -20.96 -5.23 27.21
C LYS A 220 -20.63 -5.15 25.70
N PRO A 221 -19.49 -5.69 25.27
CA PRO A 221 -19.18 -5.81 23.85
C PRO A 221 -20.30 -6.51 23.09
N LEU A 222 -20.54 -6.08 21.85
CA LEU A 222 -21.40 -6.81 20.92
C LEU A 222 -20.84 -8.21 20.63
N GLN A 223 -21.72 -9.13 20.24
CA GLN A 223 -21.30 -10.47 19.82
C GLN A 223 -20.54 -10.40 18.49
N ASP A 224 -19.29 -10.82 18.50
CA ASP A 224 -18.45 -10.95 17.32
C ASP A 224 -18.18 -12.41 16.98
N ASN A 225 -18.94 -12.96 16.03
CA ASN A 225 -18.76 -14.34 15.59
C ASN A 225 -17.36 -14.57 15.00
N GLY A 226 -16.79 -13.57 14.32
CA GLY A 226 -15.44 -13.68 13.75
C GLY A 226 -14.39 -13.86 14.84
N GLN A 227 -14.43 -13.03 15.89
CA GLN A 227 -13.54 -13.16 17.04
C GLN A 227 -13.75 -14.49 17.78
N ILE A 228 -15.00 -14.90 18.01
CA ILE A 228 -15.32 -16.18 18.67
C ILE A 228 -14.70 -17.34 17.89
N THR A 229 -14.90 -17.37 16.57
CA THR A 229 -14.31 -18.39 15.70
C THR A 229 -12.79 -18.36 15.73
N MET A 230 -12.16 -17.18 15.61
CA MET A 230 -10.70 -17.07 15.64
C MET A 230 -10.10 -17.51 16.98
N ARG A 231 -10.71 -17.13 18.11
CA ARG A 231 -10.27 -17.59 19.43
C ARG A 231 -10.42 -19.09 19.59
N TYR A 232 -11.52 -19.67 19.08
CA TYR A 232 -11.69 -21.12 19.09
C TYR A 232 -10.60 -21.82 18.28
N ILE A 233 -10.34 -21.38 17.04
CA ILE A 233 -9.30 -21.97 16.19
C ILE A 233 -7.92 -21.82 16.84
N ILE A 234 -7.56 -20.63 17.30
CA ILE A 234 -6.22 -20.38 17.83
C ILE A 234 -5.97 -21.12 19.15
N HIS A 235 -6.90 -21.07 20.10
CA HIS A 235 -6.70 -21.65 21.42
C HIS A 235 -7.04 -23.14 21.49
N GLN A 236 -8.17 -23.55 20.90
CA GLN A 236 -8.65 -24.93 21.04
C GLN A 236 -8.03 -25.84 19.98
N VAL A 237 -7.88 -25.34 18.74
CA VAL A 237 -7.39 -26.16 17.62
C VAL A 237 -5.87 -26.08 17.49
N LEU A 238 -5.30 -24.87 17.46
CA LEU A 238 -3.86 -24.67 17.26
C LEU A 238 -3.06 -24.65 18.57
N GLN A 239 -3.73 -24.49 19.72
CA GLN A 239 -3.11 -24.36 21.06
C GLN A 239 -2.00 -23.31 21.11
N LEU A 240 -2.13 -22.25 20.32
CA LEU A 240 -1.20 -21.13 20.32
C LEU A 240 -1.58 -20.16 21.44
N SER A 241 -0.57 -19.64 22.15
CA SER A 241 -0.80 -18.56 23.09
C SER A 241 -1.00 -17.24 22.33
N LYS A 242 -1.63 -16.25 22.98
CA LYS A 242 -1.72 -14.89 22.42
C LYS A 242 -0.34 -14.33 22.04
N ARG A 243 0.69 -14.61 22.85
CA ARG A 243 2.07 -14.16 22.60
C ARG A 243 2.64 -14.78 21.32
N ASP A 244 2.34 -16.05 21.05
CA ASP A 244 2.83 -16.74 19.85
C ASP A 244 2.20 -16.14 18.58
N VAL A 245 0.90 -15.85 18.61
CA VAL A 245 0.19 -15.23 17.49
C VAL A 245 0.73 -13.83 17.21
N VAL A 246 0.90 -13.00 18.25
CA VAL A 246 1.48 -11.65 18.09
C VAL A 246 2.91 -11.72 17.55
N ARG A 247 3.71 -12.67 18.03
CA ARG A 247 5.07 -12.89 17.52
C ARG A 247 5.06 -13.24 16.03
N LEU A 248 4.15 -14.13 15.59
CA LEU A 248 3.99 -14.50 14.19
C LEU A 248 3.53 -13.30 13.34
N ARG A 249 2.58 -12.50 13.83
CA ARG A 249 2.17 -11.24 13.16
C ARG A 249 3.38 -10.33 12.97
N ASN A 250 4.13 -10.08 14.04
CA ASN A 250 5.28 -9.17 14.00
C ASN A 250 6.41 -9.68 13.08
N MET A 251 6.57 -11.00 12.93
CA MET A 251 7.54 -11.57 12.00
C MET A 251 7.18 -11.29 10.53
N ILE A 252 5.89 -11.33 10.18
CA ILE A 252 5.44 -11.06 8.80
C ILE A 252 5.31 -9.55 8.58
N SER A 253 4.74 -8.83 9.54
CA SER A 253 4.31 -7.42 9.52
C SER A 253 3.87 -6.93 8.14
N VAL A 254 2.56 -7.01 7.94
CA VAL A 254 1.91 -6.68 6.67
C VAL A 254 2.00 -5.19 6.36
N GLU A 255 2.08 -4.34 7.38
CA GLU A 255 2.29 -2.90 7.23
C GLU A 255 3.59 -2.62 6.48
N TRP A 256 4.70 -3.20 6.93
CA TRP A 256 6.00 -3.00 6.29
C TRP A 256 6.05 -3.60 4.88
N ILE A 257 5.45 -4.77 4.66
CA ILE A 257 5.30 -5.37 3.32
C ILE A 257 4.60 -4.40 2.36
N LEU A 258 3.51 -3.78 2.80
CA LEU A 258 2.71 -2.88 1.98
C LEU A 258 3.43 -1.55 1.74
N VAL A 259 4.11 -1.01 2.75
CA VAL A 259 4.91 0.22 2.62
C VAL A 259 6.09 0.01 1.67
N SER A 260 6.80 -1.11 1.75
CA SER A 260 7.90 -1.41 0.82
C SER A 260 7.40 -1.68 -0.60
N GLY A 261 6.27 -2.38 -0.73
CA GLY A 261 5.57 -2.59 -2.00
C GLY A 261 5.15 -1.27 -2.65
N LEU A 262 4.62 -0.32 -1.87
CA LEU A 262 4.30 1.04 -2.32
C LEU A 262 5.56 1.76 -2.78
N GLY A 263 6.63 1.77 -1.98
CA GLY A 263 7.88 2.46 -2.31
C GLY A 263 8.45 1.99 -3.65
N LEU A 264 8.57 0.68 -3.85
CA LEU A 264 9.09 0.12 -5.09
C LEU A 264 8.12 0.30 -6.28
N SER A 265 6.81 0.31 -6.03
CA SER A 265 5.80 0.64 -7.02
C SER A 265 5.97 2.07 -7.57
N LEU A 266 6.24 3.04 -6.70
CA LEU A 266 6.47 4.42 -7.09
C LEU A 266 7.77 4.58 -7.88
N VAL A 267 8.85 3.89 -7.44
CA VAL A 267 10.13 3.83 -8.18
C VAL A 267 9.93 3.22 -9.56
N ALA A 268 9.19 2.11 -9.65
CA ALA A 268 8.87 1.46 -10.90
C ALA A 268 8.12 2.42 -11.84
N ILE A 269 7.17 3.21 -11.34
CA ILE A 269 6.43 4.19 -12.16
C ILE A 269 7.33 5.32 -12.63
N GLU A 270 8.18 5.87 -11.78
CA GLU A 270 9.07 6.96 -12.20
C GLU A 270 10.11 6.49 -13.22
N MET A 271 10.63 5.27 -13.08
CA MET A 271 11.66 4.72 -13.99
C MET A 271 11.08 4.04 -15.25
N GLN A 272 9.89 3.46 -15.19
CA GLN A 272 9.31 2.62 -16.25
C GLN A 272 7.92 3.09 -16.70
N GLY A 273 7.46 4.27 -16.26
CA GLY A 273 6.09 4.75 -16.48
C GLY A 273 5.63 4.72 -17.94
N ALA A 274 6.51 5.08 -18.88
CA ALA A 274 6.23 5.00 -20.32
C ALA A 274 5.92 3.57 -20.80
N LYS A 275 6.65 2.56 -20.27
CA LYS A 275 6.42 1.14 -20.59
C LYS A 275 5.16 0.60 -19.92
N MET A 276 4.81 1.13 -18.74
CA MET A 276 3.61 0.75 -17.99
C MET A 276 2.35 1.47 -18.45
N LYS A 277 2.47 2.51 -19.28
CA LYS A 277 1.38 3.43 -19.63
C LYS A 277 0.71 4.03 -18.39
N ARG A 278 1.50 4.28 -17.33
CA ARG A 278 1.03 4.82 -16.06
C ARG A 278 1.90 5.98 -15.61
N ASN A 279 1.25 6.91 -14.92
CA ASN A 279 1.88 8.10 -14.39
C ASN A 279 1.91 8.06 -12.86
N LEU A 280 3.02 8.55 -12.29
CA LEU A 280 3.23 8.58 -10.85
C LEU A 280 2.16 9.41 -10.14
N TRP A 281 1.87 10.60 -10.65
CA TRP A 281 0.94 11.56 -10.09
C TRP A 281 -0.51 11.10 -10.16
N SER A 282 -0.93 10.51 -11.28
CA SER A 282 -2.30 9.99 -11.40
C SER A 282 -2.54 8.81 -10.46
N MET A 283 -1.56 7.91 -10.34
CA MET A 283 -1.62 6.79 -9.42
C MET A 283 -1.59 7.24 -7.95
N ALA A 284 -0.67 8.15 -7.62
CA ALA A 284 -0.57 8.73 -6.28
C ALA A 284 -1.86 9.49 -5.92
N MET A 285 -2.42 10.30 -6.82
CA MET A 285 -3.68 11.00 -6.61
C MET A 285 -4.83 10.03 -6.35
N ARG A 286 -4.96 8.97 -7.16
CA ARG A 286 -5.97 7.93 -6.95
C ARG A 286 -5.85 7.28 -5.58
N ALA A 287 -4.63 6.94 -5.16
CA ALA A 287 -4.40 6.32 -3.85
C ALA A 287 -4.67 7.27 -2.69
N VAL A 288 -4.16 8.49 -2.74
CA VAL A 288 -4.37 9.51 -1.72
C VAL A 288 -5.85 9.86 -1.58
N LEU A 289 -6.58 10.04 -2.69
CA LEU A 289 -8.02 10.29 -2.67
C LEU A 289 -8.82 9.09 -2.17
N THR A 290 -8.40 7.86 -2.52
CA THR A 290 -9.04 6.64 -2.00
C THR A 290 -8.93 6.60 -0.49
N LEU A 291 -7.72 6.83 0.03
CA LEU A 291 -7.48 6.82 1.47
C LEU A 291 -8.20 7.98 2.17
N ALA A 292 -8.13 9.20 1.61
CA ALA A 292 -8.82 10.36 2.17
C ALA A 292 -10.34 10.16 2.23
N ALA A 293 -10.95 9.63 1.17
CA ALA A 293 -12.38 9.34 1.17
C ALA A 293 -12.75 8.25 2.19
N ALA A 294 -11.98 7.17 2.26
CA ALA A 294 -12.20 6.10 3.22
C ALA A 294 -12.11 6.58 4.68
N ARG A 295 -11.07 7.38 4.99
CA ARG A 295 -10.85 7.96 6.32
C ARG A 295 -11.93 8.99 6.67
N PHE A 296 -12.34 9.82 5.72
CA PHE A 296 -13.44 10.77 5.92
C PHE A 296 -14.78 10.07 6.23
N ILE A 297 -15.14 9.03 5.48
CA ILE A 297 -16.36 8.24 5.75
C ILE A 297 -16.28 7.61 7.15
N ARG A 298 -15.11 7.08 7.53
CA ARG A 298 -14.87 6.56 8.88
C ARG A 298 -15.04 7.65 9.95
N THR A 299 -14.50 8.86 9.76
CA THR A 299 -14.67 9.99 10.69
C THR A 299 -16.15 10.35 10.86
N ILE A 300 -16.90 10.46 9.76
CA ILE A 300 -18.35 10.71 9.83
C ILE A 300 -19.04 9.59 10.60
N SER A 301 -18.72 8.32 10.30
CA SER A 301 -19.31 7.16 10.97
C SER A 301 -19.10 7.23 12.49
N PHE A 302 -17.95 7.72 12.93
CA PHE A 302 -17.62 7.90 14.35
C PHE A 302 -18.38 9.04 15.03
N LEU A 303 -18.63 10.12 14.29
CA LEU A 303 -19.41 11.25 14.79
C LEU A 303 -20.90 10.91 14.94
N ILE A 304 -21.43 10.05 14.06
CA ILE A 304 -22.86 9.68 14.09
C ILE A 304 -23.15 8.52 15.05
N THR A 305 -22.21 7.56 15.20
CA THR A 305 -22.45 6.33 15.94
C THR A 305 -21.17 5.83 16.62
N VAL A 306 -21.32 5.39 17.85
CA VAL A 306 -20.28 4.76 18.67
C VAL A 306 -20.75 3.37 19.09
N LEU A 307 -19.89 2.37 18.94
CA LEU A 307 -20.15 1.02 19.43
C LEU A 307 -19.36 0.73 20.71
N PRO A 308 -19.89 -0.14 21.60
CA PRO A 308 -19.14 -0.62 22.76
C PRO A 308 -17.79 -1.21 22.37
N SER A 309 -16.75 -0.88 23.12
CA SER A 309 -15.40 -1.44 22.88
C SER A 309 -15.37 -2.94 23.14
N GLN A 310 -14.65 -3.71 22.31
CA GLN A 310 -14.27 -5.09 22.64
C GLN A 310 -13.30 -5.20 23.81
N SER A 311 -12.57 -4.11 24.10
CA SER A 311 -11.62 -4.03 25.20
C SER A 311 -12.08 -2.97 26.20
N PRO A 312 -12.88 -3.34 27.22
CA PRO A 312 -13.33 -2.41 28.26
C PRO A 312 -12.17 -1.69 28.96
N ARG A 313 -11.00 -2.32 28.99
CA ARG A 313 -9.79 -1.75 29.58
C ARG A 313 -9.19 -0.60 28.79
N CYS A 314 -9.60 -0.42 27.53
CA CYS A 314 -9.05 0.63 26.68
C CYS A 314 -9.23 2.00 27.32
N TYR A 315 -10.39 2.30 27.92
CA TYR A 315 -10.66 3.62 28.48
C TYR A 315 -9.82 3.97 29.72
N PHE A 316 -9.24 2.98 30.41
CA PHE A 316 -8.50 3.23 31.63
C PHE A 316 -7.14 3.86 31.33
N GLY A 317 -7.00 5.15 31.65
CA GLY A 317 -5.75 5.90 31.54
C GLY A 317 -5.40 6.36 30.12
N HIS A 318 -6.28 6.19 29.13
CA HIS A 318 -6.03 6.62 27.74
C HIS A 318 -6.43 8.07 27.47
N PHE A 319 -7.42 8.58 28.21
CA PHE A 319 -7.95 9.93 28.02
C PHE A 319 -7.96 10.67 29.35
N PRO A 320 -7.61 11.98 29.35
CA PRO A 320 -7.67 12.80 30.56
C PRO A 320 -9.13 12.91 31.04
N TYR A 321 -9.33 12.73 32.35
CA TYR A 321 -10.63 12.92 32.99
C TYR A 321 -10.49 13.83 34.23
N PRO A 322 -11.36 14.84 34.39
CA PRO A 322 -12.38 15.29 33.44
C PRO A 322 -11.76 15.78 32.12
N PRO A 323 -12.49 15.76 30.99
CA PRO A 323 -12.00 16.35 29.76
C PRO A 323 -11.68 17.84 29.99
N PRO A 324 -10.75 18.43 29.21
CA PRO A 324 -10.35 19.82 29.41
C PRO A 324 -11.56 20.77 29.39
N THR A 325 -11.46 21.89 30.11
CA THR A 325 -12.54 22.89 30.12
C THR A 325 -12.31 24.01 29.12
N GLU A 326 -11.05 24.30 28.80
CA GLU A 326 -10.66 25.34 27.84
C GLU A 326 -10.45 24.78 26.44
N TRP A 327 -11.03 25.44 25.43
CA TRP A 327 -10.90 25.05 24.02
C TRP A 327 -9.44 24.89 23.53
N SER A 328 -8.51 25.71 24.03
CA SER A 328 -7.08 25.64 23.72
C SER A 328 -6.48 24.28 24.10
N GLU A 329 -6.83 23.76 25.27
CA GLU A 329 -6.38 22.46 25.76
C GLU A 329 -7.00 21.31 24.95
N TRP A 330 -8.23 21.45 24.46
CA TRP A 330 -8.84 20.47 23.54
C TRP A 330 -8.02 20.30 22.28
N ILE A 331 -7.57 21.39 21.67
CA ILE A 331 -6.71 21.32 20.48
C ILE A 331 -5.39 20.65 20.86
N LEU A 332 -4.74 21.07 21.95
CA LEU A 332 -3.42 20.57 22.32
C LEU A 332 -3.42 19.06 22.61
N GLU A 333 -4.42 18.58 23.34
CA GLU A 333 -4.59 17.16 23.67
C GLU A 333 -5.10 16.36 22.48
N GLY A 334 -6.12 16.86 21.78
CA GLY A 334 -6.71 16.21 20.61
C GLY A 334 -5.78 16.14 19.39
N MET A 335 -4.73 16.97 19.35
CA MET A 335 -3.68 16.90 18.33
C MET A 335 -2.54 15.95 18.70
N LYS A 336 -2.49 15.37 19.90
CA LYS A 336 -1.53 14.29 20.19
C LYS A 336 -1.88 13.06 19.35
N PRO A 337 -0.90 12.37 18.74
CA PRO A 337 -1.15 11.16 17.96
C PRO A 337 -1.87 10.10 18.80
N GLN A 338 -3.07 9.70 18.38
CA GLN A 338 -3.83 8.61 18.99
C GLN A 338 -3.38 7.29 18.35
N VAL A 339 -2.12 6.91 18.60
CA VAL A 339 -1.47 5.76 17.92
C VAL A 339 -2.12 4.43 18.28
N ASN A 340 -2.75 4.35 19.46
CA ASN A 340 -3.53 3.17 19.86
C ASN A 340 -5.02 3.28 19.46
N GLY A 341 -5.38 4.29 18.66
CA GLY A 341 -6.75 4.55 18.24
C GLY A 341 -7.66 5.12 19.34
N GLY A 342 -8.94 5.19 19.03
CA GLY A 342 -9.99 5.47 20.01
C GLY A 342 -10.43 4.20 20.72
N CYS A 343 -10.96 4.33 21.93
CA CYS A 343 -11.47 3.17 22.68
C CYS A 343 -12.88 2.77 22.28
N ASN A 344 -13.59 3.65 21.60
CA ASN A 344 -14.86 3.36 20.95
C ASN A 344 -14.59 2.53 19.70
N ASP A 345 -15.30 1.41 19.52
CA ASP A 345 -15.08 0.60 18.31
C ASP A 345 -15.84 1.16 17.11
N LEU A 346 -15.32 0.90 15.92
CA LEU A 346 -15.57 1.69 14.73
C LEU A 346 -16.18 0.84 13.63
N ILE A 347 -17.34 1.21 13.09
CA ILE A 347 -17.98 0.51 11.94
C ILE A 347 -17.00 0.22 10.77
N ILE A 348 -15.95 1.03 10.62
CA ILE A 348 -14.93 0.90 9.58
C ILE A 348 -13.56 0.99 10.23
N SER A 349 -12.71 -0.04 10.18
CA SER A 349 -11.36 -0.01 10.76
C SER A 349 -10.40 0.91 9.99
N GLY A 350 -9.64 1.72 10.74
CA GLY A 350 -8.63 2.63 10.21
C GLY A 350 -7.45 1.88 9.61
N HIS A 351 -6.95 0.88 10.35
CA HIS A 351 -5.92 -0.04 9.89
C HIS A 351 -6.32 -0.74 8.58
N ALA A 352 -7.56 -1.23 8.51
CA ALA A 352 -8.08 -1.85 7.29
C ALA A 352 -8.11 -0.88 6.10
N THR A 353 -8.50 0.39 6.32
CA THR A 353 -8.54 1.37 5.23
C THR A 353 -7.16 1.67 4.63
N VAL A 354 -6.12 1.77 5.47
CA VAL A 354 -4.75 2.03 5.00
C VAL A 354 -4.19 0.81 4.28
N THR A 355 -4.19 -0.36 4.95
CA THR A 355 -3.62 -1.60 4.41
C THR A 355 -4.30 -2.01 3.10
N SER A 356 -5.63 -1.92 3.01
CA SER A 356 -6.36 -2.21 1.76
C SER A 356 -6.03 -1.21 0.64
N THR A 357 -5.80 0.07 0.96
CA THR A 357 -5.48 1.08 -0.08
C THR A 357 -4.09 0.80 -0.66
N LEU A 358 -3.12 0.50 0.21
CA LEU A 358 -1.78 0.11 -0.20
C LEU A 358 -1.80 -1.17 -1.03
N ALA A 359 -2.57 -2.18 -0.59
CA ALA A 359 -2.73 -3.42 -1.33
C ALA A 359 -3.32 -3.16 -2.72
N CYS A 360 -4.40 -2.39 -2.84
CA CYS A 360 -5.00 -2.00 -4.12
C CYS A 360 -4.00 -1.34 -5.07
N LEU A 361 -3.17 -0.41 -4.56
CA LEU A 361 -2.13 0.24 -5.36
C LEU A 361 -1.11 -0.79 -5.86
N VAL A 362 -0.53 -1.57 -4.95
CA VAL A 362 0.57 -2.50 -5.25
C VAL A 362 0.11 -3.59 -6.23
N VAL A 363 -1.05 -4.22 -6.00
CA VAL A 363 -1.57 -5.25 -6.92
C VAL A 363 -1.93 -4.67 -8.28
N SER A 364 -2.40 -3.41 -8.34
CA SER A 364 -2.73 -2.79 -9.61
C SER A 364 -1.50 -2.60 -10.49
N ILE A 365 -0.32 -2.39 -9.90
CA ILE A 365 0.93 -2.12 -10.63
C ILE A 365 1.59 -3.42 -11.06
N VAL A 366 1.62 -4.42 -10.19
CA VAL A 366 2.19 -5.73 -10.55
C VAL A 366 1.31 -6.44 -11.58
N ASP A 367 -0.02 -6.35 -11.45
CA ASP A 367 -1.01 -6.93 -12.37
C ASP A 367 -0.78 -8.43 -12.64
N LYS A 368 -0.49 -9.18 -11.55
CA LYS A 368 -0.36 -10.65 -11.59
C LYS A 368 -1.37 -11.27 -10.63
N PRO A 369 -2.19 -12.24 -11.09
CA PRO A 369 -3.25 -12.81 -10.26
C PRO A 369 -2.69 -13.55 -9.04
N LEU A 370 -1.62 -14.34 -9.21
CA LEU A 370 -1.02 -15.09 -8.10
C LEU A 370 -0.45 -14.18 -7.01
N PHE A 371 0.23 -13.09 -7.40
CA PHE A 371 0.73 -12.10 -6.45
C PHE A 371 -0.41 -11.30 -5.81
N THR A 372 -1.45 -10.99 -6.57
CA THR A 372 -2.67 -10.34 -6.04
C THR A 372 -3.29 -11.20 -4.95
N THR A 373 -3.46 -12.50 -5.20
CA THR A 373 -3.95 -13.46 -4.19
C THR A 373 -3.01 -13.50 -2.99
N ALA A 374 -1.70 -13.59 -3.20
CA ALA A 374 -0.73 -13.62 -2.11
C ALA A 374 -0.80 -12.38 -1.22
N LEU A 375 -0.88 -11.18 -1.80
CA LEU A 375 -0.93 -9.93 -1.05
C LEU A 375 -2.24 -9.80 -0.26
N TRP A 376 -3.37 -10.17 -0.85
CA TRP A 376 -4.65 -10.18 -0.13
C TRP A 376 -4.72 -11.26 0.95
N MET A 377 -4.01 -12.38 0.80
CA MET A 377 -3.85 -13.36 1.88
C MET A 377 -3.09 -12.76 3.07
N PHE A 378 -2.00 -12.01 2.84
CA PHE A 378 -1.32 -11.30 3.92
C PHE A 378 -2.26 -10.33 4.64
N VAL A 379 -2.96 -9.47 3.89
CA VAL A 379 -3.94 -8.52 4.44
C VAL A 379 -5.04 -9.24 5.24
N ALA A 380 -5.57 -10.35 4.73
CA ALA A 380 -6.59 -11.12 5.44
C ALA A 380 -6.06 -11.75 6.73
N MET A 381 -4.83 -12.28 6.75
CA MET A 381 -4.23 -12.82 7.97
C MET A 381 -4.05 -11.75 9.03
N ASP A 382 -3.57 -10.58 8.63
CA ASP A 382 -3.39 -9.45 9.51
C ASP A 382 -4.73 -9.03 10.16
N TYR A 383 -5.81 -8.96 9.37
CA TYR A 383 -7.14 -8.68 9.88
C TYR A 383 -7.65 -9.75 10.85
N MET A 384 -7.36 -11.02 10.59
CA MET A 384 -7.72 -12.10 11.50
C MET A 384 -7.02 -11.97 12.85
N VAL A 385 -5.77 -11.50 12.88
CA VAL A 385 -5.03 -11.27 14.13
C VAL A 385 -5.62 -10.09 14.91
N GLU A 386 -5.93 -8.97 14.25
CA GLU A 386 -6.58 -7.81 14.87
C GLU A 386 -7.92 -8.17 15.54
N VAL A 387 -8.75 -8.95 14.82
CA VAL A 387 -10.04 -9.47 15.32
C VAL A 387 -9.83 -10.43 16.49
N TYR A 388 -8.85 -11.32 16.40
CA TYR A 388 -8.51 -12.25 17.48
C TYR A 388 -8.08 -11.52 18.77
N GLU A 389 -7.21 -10.51 18.63
CA GLU A 389 -6.72 -9.72 19.76
C GLU A 389 -7.81 -8.86 20.40
N GLY A 390 -8.85 -8.55 19.63
CA GLY A 390 -9.98 -7.74 20.04
C GLY A 390 -9.71 -6.25 19.99
N PHE A 391 -8.90 -5.84 19.02
CA PHE A 391 -8.70 -4.42 18.71
C PHE A 391 -9.83 -3.86 17.85
N HIS A 392 -10.50 -4.71 17.05
CA HIS A 392 -11.62 -4.33 16.19
C HIS A 392 -12.63 -5.46 16.05
N TYR A 393 -13.90 -5.13 15.76
CA TYR A 393 -14.86 -6.14 15.30
C TYR A 393 -14.46 -6.69 13.93
N SER A 394 -14.78 -7.97 13.71
CA SER A 394 -14.59 -8.61 12.40
C SER A 394 -15.32 -7.88 11.26
N VAL A 395 -16.49 -7.30 11.54
CA VAL A 395 -17.23 -6.49 10.57
C VAL A 395 -16.48 -5.22 10.19
N ASP A 396 -15.76 -4.60 11.13
CA ASP A 396 -15.06 -3.32 10.91
C ASP A 396 -13.88 -3.50 9.96
N MET A 397 -13.14 -4.59 10.13
CA MET A 397 -12.03 -4.98 9.26
C MET A 397 -12.53 -5.32 7.85
N TRP A 398 -13.59 -6.14 7.77
CA TRP A 398 -14.20 -6.53 6.50
C TRP A 398 -14.78 -5.33 5.74
N LEU A 399 -15.55 -4.48 6.41
CA LEU A 399 -16.21 -3.34 5.79
C LEU A 399 -15.19 -2.30 5.33
N GLY A 400 -14.12 -2.07 6.10
CA GLY A 400 -12.98 -1.25 5.68
C GLY A 400 -12.37 -1.73 4.35
N ALA A 401 -12.14 -3.04 4.22
CA ALA A 401 -11.58 -3.63 3.02
C ALA A 401 -12.51 -3.52 1.80
N VAL A 402 -13.80 -3.85 1.98
CA VAL A 402 -14.81 -3.76 0.92
C VAL A 402 -14.99 -2.31 0.46
N MET A 403 -15.10 -1.38 1.41
CA MET A 403 -15.29 0.04 1.13
C MET A 403 -14.10 0.60 0.34
N VAL A 404 -12.87 0.31 0.76
CA VAL A 404 -11.68 0.76 0.02
C VAL A 404 -11.64 0.20 -1.39
N ASN A 405 -11.92 -1.09 -1.58
CA ASN A 405 -11.97 -1.68 -2.92
C ASN A 405 -13.04 -1.01 -3.80
N PHE A 406 -14.20 -0.68 -3.22
CA PHE A 406 -15.27 0.04 -3.92
C PHE A 406 -14.83 1.45 -4.32
N ILE A 407 -14.26 2.24 -3.39
CA ILE A 407 -13.76 3.59 -3.65
C ILE A 407 -12.62 3.54 -4.70
N TRP A 408 -11.67 2.63 -4.53
CA TRP A 408 -10.54 2.44 -5.45
C TRP A 408 -11.01 2.20 -6.90
N ARG A 409 -12.04 1.37 -7.09
CA ARG A 409 -12.66 1.12 -8.39
C ARG A 409 -13.42 2.34 -8.90
N THR A 410 -14.16 3.01 -8.04
CA THR A 410 -14.91 4.23 -8.38
C THR A 410 -13.99 5.36 -8.84
N LEU A 411 -12.78 5.46 -8.26
CA LEU A 411 -11.77 6.45 -8.63
C LEU A 411 -10.84 6.00 -9.78
N ALA A 412 -11.04 4.81 -10.36
CA ALA A 412 -10.27 4.34 -11.51
C ALA A 412 -10.29 5.30 -12.72
N PRO A 413 -11.42 5.97 -13.06
CA PRO A 413 -11.46 6.90 -14.17
C PRO A 413 -10.49 8.09 -14.04
N ILE A 414 -10.14 8.50 -12.82
CA ILE A 414 -9.17 9.57 -12.57
C ILE A 414 -7.86 9.25 -13.28
N GLU A 415 -7.40 8.00 -13.20
CA GLU A 415 -6.17 7.56 -13.86
C GLU A 415 -6.31 7.60 -15.40
N SER A 416 -7.42 7.07 -15.95
CA SER A 416 -7.65 7.01 -17.40
C SER A 416 -7.81 8.38 -18.06
N SER A 417 -8.46 9.33 -17.38
CA SER A 417 -8.68 10.69 -17.87
C SER A 417 -7.37 11.47 -18.04
N LEU A 418 -6.32 11.04 -17.34
CA LEU A 418 -5.00 11.65 -17.33
C LEU A 418 -4.01 10.95 -18.27
N GLN A 419 -4.27 9.69 -18.64
CA GLN A 419 -3.42 8.89 -19.56
C GLN A 419 -3.40 9.42 -21.00
N GLY A 420 -4.49 10.04 -21.48
CA GLY A 420 -4.62 10.49 -22.89
C GLY A 420 -3.71 11.65 -23.30
N VAL A 421 -3.04 12.31 -22.35
CA VAL A 421 -2.21 13.51 -22.59
C VAL A 421 -0.71 13.21 -22.48
N GLU A 422 -0.33 12.05 -21.92
CA GLU A 422 1.05 11.76 -21.47
C GLU A 422 1.79 10.68 -22.28
N THR A 423 1.23 10.20 -23.39
CA THR A 423 1.93 9.33 -24.36
C THR A 423 3.14 10.03 -25.02
N ILE A 424 3.42 11.28 -24.66
CA ILE A 424 4.57 12.10 -25.08
C ILE A 424 5.44 12.44 -23.84
N LEU A 425 5.54 11.52 -22.87
CA LEU A 425 6.59 11.58 -21.86
C LEU A 425 7.89 11.14 -22.52
N ALA A 426 8.68 12.12 -22.95
CA ALA A 426 10.10 11.93 -23.22
C ALA A 426 10.71 11.14 -22.05
N GLU A 427 11.52 10.13 -22.38
CA GLU A 427 12.27 9.35 -21.40
C GLU A 427 13.02 10.35 -20.51
N LYS A 428 12.54 10.53 -19.26
CA LYS A 428 13.19 11.44 -18.31
C LYS A 428 14.61 10.91 -18.12
N GLN A 429 15.59 11.65 -18.62
CA GLN A 429 16.98 11.35 -18.35
C GLN A 429 17.28 11.83 -16.93
N PHE A 430 17.53 10.86 -16.07
CA PHE A 430 17.93 11.11 -14.68
C PHE A 430 19.44 11.15 -14.58
N LEU A 431 19.95 11.99 -13.67
CA LEU A 431 21.38 12.03 -13.40
C LEU A 431 21.81 10.70 -12.77
N PRO A 432 22.85 10.02 -13.30
CA PRO A 432 23.38 8.82 -12.67
C PRO A 432 23.78 9.06 -11.22
N LEU A 433 23.57 8.06 -10.36
CA LEU A 433 23.84 8.18 -8.91
C LEU A 433 25.32 8.52 -8.63
N LYS A 434 26.24 8.05 -9.47
CA LYS A 434 27.68 8.33 -9.41
C LYS A 434 28.03 9.80 -9.59
N ASP A 435 27.16 10.57 -10.22
CA ASP A 435 27.37 12.00 -10.50
C ASP A 435 26.76 12.87 -9.37
N ALA A 436 26.35 12.25 -8.26
CA ALA A 436 25.83 12.96 -7.10
C ALA A 436 26.91 13.75 -6.37
N THR A 437 26.69 15.05 -6.18
CA THR A 437 27.57 15.85 -5.32
C THR A 437 27.31 15.56 -3.84
N PRO A 438 28.28 15.77 -2.94
CA PRO A 438 28.05 15.68 -1.49
C PRO A 438 26.92 16.60 -1.00
N TYR A 439 26.76 17.76 -1.64
CA TYR A 439 25.66 18.68 -1.37
C TYR A 439 24.30 18.04 -1.68
N ASP A 440 24.16 17.36 -2.82
CA ASP A 440 22.93 16.65 -3.15
C ASP A 440 22.65 15.53 -2.15
N VAL A 441 23.67 14.74 -1.80
CA VAL A 441 23.52 13.66 -0.81
C VAL A 441 23.01 14.22 0.50
N MET A 442 23.61 15.29 1.04
CA MET A 442 23.11 15.94 2.25
C MET A 442 21.69 16.48 2.10
N ARG A 443 21.41 17.17 0.99
CA ARG A 443 20.11 17.79 0.71
C ARG A 443 18.97 16.77 0.72
N TYR A 444 19.18 15.60 0.11
CA TYR A 444 18.18 14.53 0.05
C TYR A 444 18.18 13.64 1.30
N ALA A 445 19.32 13.45 1.97
CA ALA A 445 19.39 12.67 3.21
C ALA A 445 18.68 13.39 4.37
N PHE A 446 18.81 14.72 4.49
CA PHE A 446 18.27 15.48 5.62
C PHE A 446 16.78 15.24 5.91
N PRO A 447 15.83 15.46 4.96
CA PRO A 447 14.40 15.21 5.22
C PRO A 447 14.10 13.74 5.54
N ALA A 448 14.86 12.80 4.97
CA ALA A 448 14.71 11.38 5.25
C ALA A 448 15.19 11.03 6.67
N LEU A 449 16.28 11.63 7.13
CA LEU A 449 16.80 11.49 8.50
C LEU A 449 15.88 12.11 9.56
N VAL A 450 15.22 13.24 9.25
CA VAL A 450 14.19 13.80 10.14
C VAL A 450 13.03 12.81 10.30
N SER A 451 12.61 12.20 9.20
CA SER A 451 11.54 11.18 9.21
C SER A 451 11.98 9.93 10.00
N TYR A 452 13.22 9.47 9.80
CA TYR A 452 13.84 8.39 10.59
C TYR A 452 13.81 8.67 12.09
N ALA A 453 14.26 9.85 12.49
CA ALA A 453 14.34 10.23 13.90
C ALA A 453 12.96 10.21 14.57
N GLN A 454 11.91 10.59 13.83
CA GLN A 454 10.54 10.51 14.31
C GLN A 454 10.04 9.07 14.41
N VAL A 455 10.27 8.23 13.41
CA VAL A 455 9.80 6.83 13.37
C VAL A 455 10.50 5.95 14.40
N VAL A 456 11.79 6.15 14.64
CA VAL A 456 12.58 5.42 15.65
C VAL A 456 12.42 6.02 17.06
N GLN A 457 11.49 6.97 17.23
CA GLN A 457 11.16 7.60 18.52
C GLN A 457 12.34 8.33 19.18
N ILE A 458 13.31 8.81 18.39
CA ILE A 458 14.30 9.80 18.87
C ILE A 458 13.58 11.10 19.21
N ILE A 459 12.61 11.49 18.37
CA ILE A 459 11.63 12.52 18.69
C ILE A 459 10.49 11.84 19.47
N PRO A 460 10.08 12.36 20.64
CA PRO A 460 9.01 11.76 21.44
C PRO A 460 7.74 11.52 20.63
N GLN A 461 7.10 10.37 20.81
CA GLN A 461 5.90 9.97 20.05
C GLN A 461 4.75 10.98 20.18
N GLN A 462 4.62 11.64 21.33
CA GLN A 462 3.61 12.68 21.58
C GLN A 462 3.76 13.90 20.65
N MET A 463 4.97 14.12 20.11
CA MET A 463 5.25 15.20 19.17
C MET A 463 4.96 14.82 17.71
N GLY A 464 4.58 13.58 17.42
CA GLY A 464 4.49 13.06 16.04
C GLY A 464 3.64 13.93 15.10
N ASN A 465 2.43 14.32 15.52
CA ASN A 465 1.53 15.16 14.72
C ASN A 465 2.09 16.58 14.55
N TYR A 466 2.73 17.12 15.58
CA TYR A 466 3.39 18.43 15.49
C TYR A 466 4.55 18.39 14.50
N THR A 467 5.36 17.33 14.51
CA THR A 467 6.43 17.11 13.53
C THR A 467 5.86 17.02 12.12
N ILE A 468 4.75 16.31 11.90
CA ILE A 468 4.04 16.26 10.61
C ILE A 468 3.63 17.66 10.16
N VAL A 469 3.01 18.46 11.03
CA VAL A 469 2.56 19.83 10.69
C VAL A 469 3.75 20.74 10.36
N VAL A 470 4.81 20.71 11.16
CA VAL A 470 6.03 21.49 10.89
C VAL A 470 6.66 21.09 9.56
N PHE A 471 6.78 19.79 9.30
CA PHE A 471 7.33 19.27 8.05
C PHE A 471 6.45 19.66 6.85
N LEU A 472 5.12 19.59 7.01
CA LEU A 472 4.16 20.05 6.01
C LEU A 472 4.33 21.55 5.70
N CYS A 473 4.48 22.40 6.72
CA CYS A 473 4.77 23.82 6.55
C CYS A 473 6.07 24.04 5.76
N CYS A 474 7.12 23.27 6.03
CA CYS A 474 8.37 23.31 5.26
C CYS A 474 8.15 22.92 3.79
N VAL A 475 7.33 21.91 3.50
CA VAL A 475 6.98 21.50 2.13
C VAL A 475 6.17 22.58 1.42
N ILE A 476 5.19 23.18 2.11
CA ILE A 476 4.38 24.28 1.57
C ILE A 476 5.28 25.49 1.26
N PHE A 477 6.17 25.85 2.17
CA PHE A 477 7.14 26.92 1.96
C PHE A 477 8.04 26.65 0.75
N GLN A 478 8.56 25.42 0.63
CA GLN A 478 9.36 25.00 -0.51
C GLN A 478 8.57 25.11 -1.82
N LEU A 479 7.30 24.71 -1.82
CA LEU A 479 6.41 24.78 -2.97
C LEU A 479 6.12 26.23 -3.39
N ILE A 480 5.84 27.12 -2.44
CA ILE A 480 5.57 28.54 -2.70
C ILE A 480 6.83 29.21 -3.28
N ARG A 481 8.00 28.96 -2.67
CA ARG A 481 9.24 29.67 -3.01
C ARG A 481 9.88 29.16 -4.30
N HIS A 482 9.88 27.84 -4.51
CA HIS A 482 10.65 27.20 -5.59
C HIS A 482 9.76 26.51 -6.63
N GLY A 483 8.45 26.53 -6.44
CA GLY A 483 7.51 25.77 -7.24
C GLY A 483 7.61 24.27 -6.97
N PHE A 484 6.94 23.51 -7.83
CA PHE A 484 6.98 22.05 -7.76
C PHE A 484 8.26 21.53 -8.42
N GLN A 485 9.19 21.02 -7.60
CA GLN A 485 10.47 20.43 -8.05
C GLN A 485 10.59 18.98 -7.58
N GLN A 486 11.53 18.22 -8.14
CA GLN A 486 11.86 16.85 -7.69
C GLN A 486 12.25 16.79 -6.21
N TYR A 487 12.90 17.84 -5.71
CA TYR A 487 13.17 17.95 -4.28
C TYR A 487 11.88 18.06 -3.45
N THR A 488 10.89 18.82 -3.91
CA THR A 488 9.57 18.91 -3.25
C THR A 488 8.86 17.56 -3.26
N GLN A 489 8.95 16.81 -4.37
CA GLN A 489 8.46 15.43 -4.46
C GLN A 489 9.12 14.52 -3.43
N HIS A 490 10.45 14.59 -3.29
CA HIS A 490 11.19 13.84 -2.28
C HIS A 490 10.73 14.18 -0.85
N CYS A 491 10.60 15.47 -0.53
CA CYS A 491 10.08 15.89 0.77
C CYS A 491 8.66 15.37 1.04
N LEU A 492 7.80 15.30 0.02
CA LEU A 492 6.47 14.69 0.15
C LEU A 492 6.53 13.19 0.43
N PHE A 493 7.49 12.46 -0.16
CA PHE A 493 7.71 11.04 0.17
C PHE A 493 8.23 10.85 1.60
N CYS A 494 9.16 11.70 2.06
CA CYS A 494 9.61 11.70 3.44
C CYS A 494 8.45 11.97 4.41
N LEU A 495 7.61 12.97 4.11
CA LEU A 495 6.42 13.27 4.89
C LEU A 495 5.44 12.09 4.93
N LEU A 496 5.22 11.41 3.81
CA LEU A 496 4.37 10.23 3.73
C LEU A 496 4.95 9.06 4.54
N TYR A 497 6.25 8.81 4.44
CA TYR A 497 6.95 7.80 5.23
C TYR A 497 6.84 8.08 6.74
N MET A 498 7.04 9.33 7.15
CA MET A 498 6.88 9.75 8.54
C MET A 498 5.44 9.59 9.02
N ALA A 499 4.45 10.01 8.23
CA ALA A 499 3.05 9.84 8.57
C ALA A 499 2.68 8.36 8.73
N PHE A 500 3.12 7.50 7.80
CA PHE A 500 2.89 6.07 7.91
C PHE A 500 3.59 5.46 9.12
N GLY A 501 4.85 5.77 9.41
CA GLY A 501 5.53 5.22 10.59
C GLY A 501 5.05 5.77 11.94
N ILE A 502 4.20 6.81 11.96
CA ILE A 502 3.53 7.29 13.18
C ILE A 502 2.15 6.63 13.34
N PHE A 503 1.41 6.45 12.25
CA PHE A 503 0.01 6.01 12.28
C PHE A 503 -0.20 4.51 11.97
N LEU A 504 0.83 3.82 11.49
CA LEU A 504 0.93 2.36 11.35
C LEU A 504 2.02 1.86 12.29
#